data_AF-A0A2G4JHC0-F1
#
_entry.id   AF-A0A2G4JHC0-F1
#
_cell.length_a   1.000
_cell.length_b   1.000
_cell.length_c   1.000
_cell.angle_alpha   90.00
_cell.angle_beta   90.00
_cell.angle_gamma   90.00
#
_symmetry.space_group_name_H-M   'P 1'
#
loop_
_entity.id
_entity.type
_entity.pdbx_description
1 polymer ?
#
loop_
_entity_poly.entity_id
_entity_poly.type
_entity_poly.pdbx_seq_one_letter_code
_entity_poly.pdbx_strand_id
1 'polypeptide(L)'
;MANIDNQKNIYLFTHGRMDLQEKAENALISKGFSKEKIVMASPNKVGNIGDYMAMLWMPPTPDHIKIQLITKVEEVKAEGVIGLWKGVSKDDIESIPLG
;
A
#
# COMPACT_ATOMS: atom_id res chain seq x y z
N MET A 1 7.47 -11.46 14.04
CA MET A 1 7.38 -11.64 12.58
C MET A 1 5.93 -11.77 12.22
N ALA A 2 5.30 -10.72 11.71
CA ALA A 2 3.95 -10.83 11.18
C ALA A 2 4.04 -11.64 9.88
N ASN A 3 3.34 -12.76 9.80
CA ASN A 3 3.23 -13.51 8.56
C ASN A 3 2.36 -12.69 7.60
N ILE A 4 3.00 -11.96 6.69
CA ILE A 4 2.31 -11.27 5.61
C ILE A 4 1.71 -12.33 4.69
N ASP A 5 0.40 -12.27 4.47
CA ASP A 5 -0.30 -13.14 3.55
C ASP A 5 -0.11 -12.64 2.12
N ASN A 6 0.89 -13.19 1.45
CA ASN A 6 1.25 -12.83 0.08
C ASN A 6 0.18 -13.23 -0.96
N GLN A 7 -0.90 -13.92 -0.56
CA GLN A 7 -2.04 -14.19 -1.45
C GLN A 7 -3.03 -13.01 -1.52
N LYS A 8 -2.94 -12.06 -0.58
CA LYS A 8 -3.77 -10.86 -0.52
C LYS A 8 -3.27 -9.79 -1.47
N ASN A 9 -4.17 -8.88 -1.83
CA ASN A 9 -3.79 -7.76 -2.67
C ASN A 9 -3.04 -6.73 -1.83
N ILE A 10 -2.05 -6.09 -2.46
CA ILE A 10 -1.32 -4.98 -1.85
C ILE A 10 -1.46 -3.74 -2.73
N TYR A 11 -1.96 -2.66 -2.12
CA TYR A 11 -2.26 -1.42 -2.81
C TYR A 11 -1.07 -0.46 -2.72
N LEU A 12 -0.39 -0.22 -3.84
CA LEU A 12 0.82 0.59 -3.93
C LEU A 12 0.49 2.08 -4.13
N PHE A 13 0.91 2.93 -3.20
CA PHE A 13 0.82 4.38 -3.22
C PHE A 13 2.19 5.00 -3.50
N THR A 14 2.36 5.59 -4.68
CA THR A 14 3.61 6.21 -5.09
C THR A 14 3.71 7.71 -4.78
N HIS A 15 2.63 8.37 -4.35
CA HIS A 15 2.59 9.82 -4.11
C HIS A 15 3.12 10.67 -5.28
N GLY A 16 2.92 10.21 -6.52
CA GLY A 16 3.42 10.88 -7.73
C GLY A 16 4.87 10.56 -8.10
N ARG A 17 5.58 9.76 -7.29
CA ARG A 17 6.92 9.23 -7.59
C ARG A 17 6.85 7.99 -8.47
N MET A 18 6.42 8.19 -9.72
CA MET A 18 6.40 7.11 -10.72
C MET A 18 7.80 6.54 -10.99
N ASP A 19 8.84 7.34 -10.78
CA ASP A 19 10.25 6.93 -10.85
C ASP A 19 10.59 5.82 -9.83
N LEU A 20 9.90 5.80 -8.68
CA LEU A 20 10.10 4.78 -7.63
C LEU A 20 9.11 3.61 -7.73
N GLN A 21 8.17 3.63 -8.68
CA GLN A 21 7.14 2.60 -8.80
C GLN A 21 7.77 1.22 -9.04
N GLU A 22 8.63 1.09 -10.05
CA GLU A 22 9.28 -0.19 -10.37
C GLU A 22 10.13 -0.70 -9.20
N LYS A 23 10.83 0.21 -8.51
CA LYS A 23 11.64 -0.12 -7.33
C LYS A 23 10.75 -0.65 -6.20
N ALA A 24 9.60 -0.03 -5.98
CA ALA A 24 8.65 -0.45 -4.98
C ALA A 24 8.00 -1.80 -5.32
N GLU A 25 7.61 -2.00 -6.59
CA GLU A 25 7.11 -3.29 -7.07
C GLU A 25 8.14 -4.40 -6.84
N ASN A 26 9.41 -4.18 -7.19
CA ASN A 26 10.48 -5.15 -7.00
C ASN A 26 10.74 -5.47 -5.51
N ALA A 27 10.63 -4.48 -4.64
CA ALA A 27 10.77 -4.67 -3.19
C ALA A 27 9.61 -5.52 -2.62
N LEU A 28 8.38 -5.30 -3.08
CA LEU A 28 7.21 -6.11 -2.74
C LEU A 28 7.32 -7.54 -3.29
N ILE A 29 7.80 -7.69 -4.53
CA ILE A 29 8.06 -9.00 -5.13
C ILE A 29 9.11 -9.77 -4.34
N SER A 30 10.18 -9.10 -3.89
CA SER A 30 11.23 -9.71 -3.06
C SER A 30 10.73 -10.15 -1.69
N LYS A 31 9.64 -9.55 -1.18
CA LYS A 31 8.93 -10.03 0.03
C LYS A 31 8.04 -11.24 -0.22
N GLY A 32 7.83 -11.59 -1.49
CA GLY A 32 7.06 -12.74 -1.94
C GLY A 32 5.66 -12.42 -2.43
N PHE A 33 5.30 -11.13 -2.58
CA PHE A 33 4.07 -10.77 -3.30
C PHE A 33 4.22 -11.07 -4.79
N SER A 34 3.20 -11.63 -5.40
CA SER A 34 3.18 -11.78 -6.86
C SER A 34 2.86 -10.44 -7.53
N LYS A 35 3.43 -10.17 -8.71
CA LYS A 35 3.19 -8.93 -9.45
C LYS A 35 1.70 -8.67 -9.72
N GLU A 36 0.93 -9.74 -9.93
CA GLU A 36 -0.54 -9.69 -10.08
C GLU A 36 -1.30 -9.20 -8.82
N LYS A 37 -0.71 -9.34 -7.64
CA LYS A 37 -1.29 -8.89 -6.36
C LYS A 37 -0.94 -7.45 -6.03
N ILE A 38 0.05 -6.88 -6.72
CA ILE A 38 0.45 -5.49 -6.55
C ILE A 38 -0.48 -4.64 -7.40
N VAL A 39 -1.42 -3.98 -6.74
CA VAL A 39 -2.43 -3.15 -7.38
C VAL A 39 -2.07 -1.68 -7.15
N MET A 40 -2.07 -0.88 -8.21
CA MET A 40 -1.91 0.57 -8.06
C MET A 40 -3.08 1.14 -7.26
N ALA A 41 -2.76 1.85 -6.18
CA ALA A 41 -3.79 2.43 -5.33
C ALA A 41 -4.52 3.58 -6.04
N SER A 42 -5.84 3.64 -5.87
CA SER A 42 -6.69 4.68 -6.44
C SER A 42 -7.56 5.31 -5.35
N PRO A 43 -7.80 6.63 -5.37
CA PRO A 43 -8.69 7.28 -4.40
C PRO A 43 -10.14 6.78 -4.49
N ASN A 44 -10.52 6.21 -5.64
CA ASN A 44 -11.89 5.71 -5.90
C ASN A 44 -12.05 4.22 -5.63
N LYS A 45 -10.96 3.50 -5.30
CA LYS A 45 -11.00 2.06 -5.05
C LYS A 45 -10.09 1.70 -3.90
N VAL A 46 -10.71 1.25 -2.81
CA VAL A 46 -10.02 0.74 -1.63
C VAL A 46 -9.89 -0.78 -1.67
N GLY A 47 -8.98 -1.31 -0.86
CA GLY A 47 -8.88 -2.74 -0.59
C GLY A 47 -9.95 -3.26 0.34
N ASN A 48 -9.91 -4.57 0.60
CA ASN A 48 -10.77 -5.24 1.55
C ASN A 48 -10.07 -5.40 2.91
N ILE A 49 -10.84 -5.73 3.94
CA ILE A 49 -10.28 -6.13 5.23
C ILE A 49 -9.40 -7.37 5.02
N GLY A 50 -8.16 -7.30 5.50
CA GLY A 50 -7.13 -8.32 5.29
C GLY A 50 -6.21 -8.07 4.10
N ASP A 51 -6.52 -7.12 3.22
CA ASP A 51 -5.59 -6.67 2.18
C ASP A 51 -4.52 -5.72 2.78
N TYR A 52 -3.46 -5.48 2.03
CA TYR A 52 -2.33 -4.67 2.47
C TYR A 52 -2.26 -3.34 1.70
N MET A 53 -1.67 -2.32 2.33
CA MET A 53 -1.35 -1.05 1.72
C MET A 53 0.16 -0.85 1.76
N ALA A 54 0.77 -0.61 0.61
CA ALA A 54 2.18 -0.25 0.47
C ALA A 54 2.29 1.23 0.12
N MET A 55 2.81 2.04 1.03
CA MET A 55 2.91 3.49 0.84
C MET A 55 4.37 3.92 0.79
N LEU A 56 4.79 4.61 -0.26
CA LEU A 56 6.11 5.24 -0.27
C LEU A 56 6.14 6.36 0.77
N TRP A 57 6.96 6.17 1.81
CA TRP A 57 7.03 7.02 2.98
C TRP A 57 8.34 7.81 3.03
N MET A 58 8.29 8.96 3.73
CA MET A 58 9.23 10.09 3.68
C MET A 58 9.14 11.02 2.44
N PRO A 59 7.93 11.47 2.02
CA PRO A 59 7.84 12.53 1.01
C PRO A 59 8.54 13.82 1.51
N PRO A 60 9.30 14.55 0.67
CA PRO A 60 9.35 14.48 -0.80
C PRO A 60 10.29 13.42 -1.40
N THR A 61 11.15 12.80 -0.58
CA THR A 61 12.16 11.81 -1.00
C THR A 61 11.92 10.47 -0.32
N PRO A 62 10.97 9.65 -0.82
CA PRO A 62 10.68 8.39 -0.15
C PRO A 62 11.89 7.46 -0.15
N ASP A 63 12.25 6.98 1.04
CA ASP A 63 13.38 6.09 1.28
C ASP A 63 12.93 4.66 1.66
N HIS A 64 11.68 4.50 2.11
CA HIS A 64 11.10 3.20 2.42
C HIS A 64 9.61 3.12 2.05
N ILE A 65 9.11 1.89 1.94
CA ILE A 65 7.71 1.52 1.77
C ILE A 65 7.14 1.16 3.13
N LYS A 66 6.07 1.80 3.55
CA LYS A 66 5.32 1.40 4.73
C LYS A 66 4.23 0.41 4.33
N ILE A 67 4.29 -0.81 4.88
CA ILE A 67 3.24 -1.82 4.72
C ILE A 67 2.29 -1.74 5.90
N GLN A 68 1.02 -1.55 5.59
CA GLN A 68 -0.06 -1.50 6.57
C GLN A 68 -1.14 -2.52 6.23
N LEU A 69 -1.66 -3.24 7.22
CA LEU A 69 -2.78 -4.17 7.06
C LEU A 69 -4.09 -3.39 7.16
N ILE A 70 -4.99 -3.58 6.20
CA ILE A 70 -6.34 -3.03 6.28
C ILE A 70 -7.14 -3.84 7.30
N THR A 71 -7.45 -3.24 8.45
CA THR A 71 -8.19 -3.89 9.53
C THR A 71 -9.68 -3.53 9.52
N LYS A 72 -10.05 -2.42 8.88
CA LYS A 72 -11.45 -2.00 8.72
C LYS A 72 -11.63 -1.21 7.42
N VAL A 73 -12.76 -1.42 6.76
CA VAL A 73 -13.17 -0.64 5.58
C VAL A 73 -14.60 -0.16 5.83
N GLU A 74 -14.76 1.15 5.94
CA GLU A 74 -16.06 1.82 6.09
C GLU A 74 -16.43 2.54 4.80
N GLU A 75 -17.69 2.40 4.41
CA GLU A 75 -18.22 3.11 3.25
C GLU A 75 -18.43 4.59 3.61
N VAL A 76 -17.46 5.41 3.21
CA VAL A 76 -17.48 6.86 3.41
C VAL A 76 -17.57 7.56 2.06
N LYS A 77 -18.10 8.78 2.05
CA LYS A 77 -18.04 9.63 0.85
C LYS A 77 -16.57 9.95 0.55
N ALA A 78 -16.15 9.71 -0.69
CA ALA A 78 -14.81 10.08 -1.15
C ALA A 78 -14.61 11.60 -0.96
N GLU A 79 -13.56 11.97 -0.25
CA GLU A 79 -13.30 13.38 0.09
C GLU A 79 -11.86 13.76 -0.25
N GLY A 80 -11.72 14.80 -1.09
CA GLY A 80 -10.43 15.33 -1.50
C GLY A 80 -9.51 14.29 -2.15
N VAL A 81 -8.21 14.42 -1.89
CA VAL A 81 -7.15 13.56 -2.46
C VAL A 81 -7.10 12.17 -1.79
N ILE A 82 -7.61 12.07 -0.57
CA ILE A 82 -7.65 10.81 0.20
C ILE A 82 -8.75 9.88 -0.33
N GLY A 83 -9.85 10.44 -0.84
CA GLY A 83 -10.94 9.68 -1.44
C GLY A 83 -11.57 8.70 -0.44
N LEU A 84 -11.84 7.47 -0.90
CA LEU A 84 -12.44 6.40 -0.08
C LEU A 84 -11.49 5.87 1.01
N TRP A 85 -10.18 6.13 0.91
CA TRP A 85 -9.19 5.64 1.89
C TRP A 85 -9.34 6.27 3.27
N LYS A 86 -10.13 7.34 3.40
CA LYS A 86 -10.53 7.97 4.67
C LYS A 86 -11.31 7.01 5.56
N GLY A 87 -12.09 6.10 4.98
CA GLY A 87 -12.85 5.08 5.71
C GLY A 87 -12.05 3.81 6.01
N VAL A 88 -10.77 3.76 5.64
CA VAL A 88 -9.95 2.55 5.76
C VAL A 88 -9.04 2.65 6.96
N SER A 89 -9.30 1.85 8.00
CA SER A 89 -8.39 1.69 9.13
C SER A 89 -7.25 0.74 8.77
N LYS A 90 -6.05 1.12 9.17
CA LYS A 90 -4.81 0.47 8.75
C LYS A 90 -3.89 0.32 9.96
N ASP A 91 -3.33 -0.86 10.14
CA ASP A 91 -2.35 -1.15 11.18
C ASP A 91 -0.96 -1.31 10.57
N ASP A 92 0.03 -0.66 11.16
CA ASP A 92 1.41 -0.74 10.70
C ASP A 92 1.96 -2.15 10.95
N ILE A 93 2.40 -2.82 9.87
CA ILE A 93 2.92 -4.18 9.95
C ILE A 93 4.44 -4.17 9.83
N GLU A 94 4.95 -3.55 8.78
CA GLU A 94 6.38 -3.53 8.48
C GLU A 94 6.74 -2.36 7.56
N SER A 95 8.02 -2.02 7.51
CA SER A 95 8.58 -1.07 6.54
C SER A 95 9.70 -1.73 5.73
N ILE A 96 9.68 -1.54 4.41
CA ILE A 96 10.69 -2.05 3.48
C ILE A 96 11.56 -0.90 2.98
N PRO A 97 12.88 -0.90 3.20
CA PRO A 97 13.75 0.10 2.60
C PRO A 97 13.71 -0.03 1.06
N LEU A 98 13.66 1.10 0.36
CA LEU A 98 13.67 1.12 -1.11
C LEU A 98 15.09 0.99 -1.67
N GLY A 99 16.15 1.10 -0.87
CA GLY A 99 17.54 0.92 -1.31
C GLY A 99 18.52 1.27 -0.20
#